data_AF-A0A086YNT1-F1
#
_entry.id   AF-A0A086YNT1-F1
#
_cell.length_a   1.000
_cell.length_b   1.000
_cell.length_c   1.000
_cell.angle_alpha   90.00
_cell.angle_beta   90.00
_cell.angle_gamma   90.00
#
_symmetry.space_group_name_H-M   'P 1'
#
loop_
_entity.id
_entity.type
_entity.pdbx_description
1 polymer ?
#
loop_
_entity_poly.entity_id
_entity_poly.type
_entity_poly.pdbx_seq_one_letter_code
_entity_poly.pdbx_strand_id
1 'polypeptide(L)'
;MITEPIPFLANIALVAQADGILSASELGQLESIRKEYGIKKGDFSAAIRLVESGNHKLTPVGSFADQVKNLELILRVALADSDLDTKEVEIITGFCTAIGIHQEQLDRLRVDVIASLKQVGKLCPSCGTENSAESLFCAKCGTNLVSSEQGVQVKFEIPQSGIAIEFAESTAASFPKALELANATPRFQKCQKGKKTWYLAVFPGGKLTDAIPLAEALSGIRNRNLYMDGEEKQWNEIFGFTWCASQRATAYRPVEYCFGKDENRLNPWGCKQARMDWTEWANWFCYGRWEKAGIIGQKVQWRFDKERIKHELATNLYRFRYCPHLNTKMSESVLRHLPDTVVPSTDANWEFHQNYEEVPGAIKIVQKERNAGFSFSNEFWADGVRPKGLQVLADILVKAFQDLGMESSSVRALIK
;
A
#
# COMPACT_ATOMS: atom_id res chain seq x y z
N MET A 1 32.80 20.32 -19.59
CA MET A 1 32.47 19.96 -18.19
C MET A 1 30.99 19.68 -18.19
N ILE A 2 30.55 18.48 -17.78
CA ILE A 2 29.12 18.14 -17.83
C ILE A 2 28.37 19.04 -16.84
N THR A 3 27.47 19.87 -17.35
CA THR A 3 26.71 20.84 -16.56
C THR A 3 25.59 20.18 -15.77
N GLU A 4 25.04 19.07 -16.28
CA GLU A 4 23.91 18.35 -15.71
C GLU A 4 24.24 16.85 -15.55
N PRO A 5 25.05 16.47 -14.55
CA PRO A 5 25.58 15.11 -14.44
C PRO A 5 24.51 14.04 -14.16
N ILE A 6 23.41 14.40 -13.50
CA ILE A 6 22.34 13.46 -13.15
C ILE A 6 21.53 13.05 -14.39
N PRO A 7 20.90 13.96 -15.17
CA PRO A 7 20.22 13.58 -16.42
C PRO A 7 21.17 12.91 -17.43
N PHE A 8 22.41 13.39 -17.53
CA PHE A 8 23.41 12.83 -18.44
C PHE A 8 23.71 11.36 -18.15
N LEU A 9 23.94 11.00 -16.89
CA LEU A 9 24.15 9.59 -16.50
C LEU A 9 22.84 8.79 -16.52
N ALA A 10 21.70 9.40 -16.20
CA ALA A 10 20.42 8.71 -16.19
C ALA A 10 20.04 8.24 -17.61
N ASN A 11 20.37 9.02 -18.64
CA ASN A 11 20.24 8.59 -20.04
C ASN A 11 21.04 7.33 -20.36
N ILE A 12 22.32 7.29 -19.93
CA ILE A 12 23.21 6.14 -20.16
C ILE A 12 22.68 4.91 -19.41
N ALA A 13 22.31 5.08 -18.14
CA ALA A 13 21.79 4.00 -17.31
C ALA A 13 20.40 3.51 -17.75
N LEU A 14 19.57 4.35 -18.38
CA LEU A 14 18.25 3.97 -18.87
C LEU A 14 18.34 2.94 -19.99
N VAL A 15 19.26 3.15 -20.94
CA VAL A 15 19.46 2.23 -22.08
C VAL A 15 20.01 0.90 -21.60
N ALA A 16 21.06 0.92 -20.78
CA ALA A 16 21.68 -0.28 -20.21
C ALA A 16 20.76 -1.07 -19.24
N GLN A 17 19.57 -0.57 -18.91
CA GLN A 17 18.58 -1.26 -18.08
C GLN A 17 17.29 -1.60 -18.86
N ALA A 18 17.26 -1.35 -20.16
CA ALA A 18 16.06 -1.43 -20.98
C ALA A 18 15.52 -2.87 -21.09
N ASP A 19 16.41 -3.83 -21.24
CA ASP A 19 16.12 -5.26 -21.28
C ASP A 19 15.78 -5.83 -19.88
N GLY A 20 16.20 -5.12 -18.81
CA GLY A 20 16.00 -5.50 -17.41
C GLY A 20 17.15 -6.28 -16.80
N ILE A 21 18.27 -6.44 -17.51
CA ILE A 21 19.46 -7.21 -17.13
C ILE A 21 20.69 -6.32 -17.32
N LEU A 22 21.55 -6.21 -16.32
CA LEU A 22 22.85 -5.52 -16.44
C LEU A 22 24.00 -6.53 -16.41
N SER A 23 24.76 -6.59 -17.49
CA SER A 23 25.97 -7.40 -17.60
C SER A 23 27.12 -6.81 -16.77
N ALA A 24 28.11 -7.64 -16.45
CA ALA A 24 29.32 -7.19 -15.76
C ALA A 24 30.12 -6.16 -16.58
N SER A 25 30.07 -6.27 -17.92
CA SER A 25 30.74 -5.37 -18.85
C SER A 25 30.09 -3.98 -18.86
N GLU A 26 28.77 -3.91 -18.92
CA GLU A 26 28.01 -2.65 -18.87
C GLU A 26 28.21 -1.92 -17.55
N LEU A 27 28.13 -2.65 -16.43
CA LEU A 27 28.42 -2.11 -15.10
C LEU A 27 29.85 -1.56 -15.02
N GLY A 28 30.81 -2.27 -15.62
CA GLY A 28 32.20 -1.83 -15.73
C GLY A 28 32.34 -0.51 -16.51
N GLN A 29 31.66 -0.38 -17.66
CA GLN A 29 31.68 0.83 -18.48
C GLN A 29 30.98 2.02 -17.79
N LEU A 30 29.83 1.80 -17.14
CA LEU A 30 29.12 2.84 -16.37
C LEU A 30 30.01 3.44 -15.27
N GLU A 31 30.71 2.60 -14.52
CA GLU A 31 31.63 3.06 -13.47
C GLU A 31 32.89 3.72 -14.05
N SER A 32 33.34 3.28 -15.23
CA SER A 32 34.44 3.91 -15.98
C SER A 32 34.09 5.34 -16.40
N ILE A 33 32.93 5.52 -17.04
CA ILE A 33 32.40 6.82 -17.44
C ILE A 33 32.28 7.76 -16.25
N ARG A 34 31.76 7.26 -15.11
CA ARG A 34 31.69 8.04 -13.87
C ARG A 34 33.07 8.60 -13.47
N LYS A 35 34.14 7.80 -13.58
CA LYS A 35 35.50 8.21 -13.23
C LYS A 35 36.11 9.15 -14.28
N GLU A 36 35.97 8.82 -15.57
CA GLU A 36 36.50 9.60 -16.71
C GLU A 36 36.00 11.04 -16.68
N TYR A 37 34.71 11.25 -16.36
CA TYR A 37 34.09 12.57 -16.33
C TYR A 37 34.08 13.21 -14.94
N GLY A 38 34.74 12.61 -13.94
CA GLY A 38 34.84 13.15 -12.59
C GLY A 38 33.49 13.26 -11.86
N ILE A 39 32.50 12.43 -12.22
CA ILE A 39 31.15 12.51 -11.66
C ILE A 39 31.15 11.95 -10.25
N LYS A 40 30.58 12.71 -9.31
CA LYS A 40 30.53 12.33 -7.91
C LYS A 40 29.66 11.08 -7.73
N LYS A 41 30.04 10.24 -6.76
CA LYS A 41 29.29 9.02 -6.42
C LYS A 41 27.83 9.29 -5.99
N GLY A 42 27.58 10.47 -5.41
CA GLY A 42 26.24 10.95 -5.07
C GLY A 42 25.36 11.15 -6.31
N ASP A 43 25.89 11.85 -7.32
CA ASP A 43 25.19 12.12 -8.58
C ASP A 43 24.92 10.83 -9.36
N PHE A 44 25.90 9.91 -9.39
CA PHE A 44 25.71 8.57 -9.96
C PHE A 44 24.57 7.81 -9.27
N SER A 45 24.54 7.82 -7.94
CA SER A 45 23.46 7.15 -7.18
C SER A 45 22.09 7.81 -7.43
N ALA A 46 22.05 9.13 -7.63
CA ALA A 46 20.83 9.85 -7.96
C ALA A 46 20.34 9.52 -9.38
N ALA A 47 21.25 9.40 -10.36
CA ALA A 47 20.92 9.01 -11.72
C ALA A 47 20.31 7.59 -11.80
N ILE A 48 20.90 6.61 -11.11
CA ILE A 48 20.35 5.25 -11.04
C ILE A 48 18.94 5.25 -10.43
N ARG A 49 18.74 5.97 -9.32
CA ARG A 49 17.40 6.08 -8.70
C ARG A 49 16.36 6.73 -9.62
N LEU A 50 16.78 7.70 -10.43
CA LEU A 50 15.90 8.36 -11.38
C LEU A 50 15.38 7.37 -12.43
N VAL A 51 16.26 6.51 -12.96
CA VAL A 51 15.89 5.41 -13.88
C VAL A 51 15.00 4.38 -13.18
N GLU A 52 15.37 3.93 -11.97
CA GLU A 52 14.61 2.95 -11.19
C GLU A 52 13.19 3.42 -10.83
N SER A 53 12.96 4.74 -10.74
CA SER A 53 11.63 5.31 -10.50
C SER A 53 10.66 5.08 -11.66
N GLY A 54 11.15 4.67 -12.84
CA GLY A 54 10.34 4.47 -14.05
C GLY A 54 9.87 5.76 -14.73
N ASN A 55 10.16 6.94 -14.15
CA ASN A 55 9.71 8.23 -14.68
C ASN A 55 10.74 8.91 -15.60
N HIS A 56 11.95 8.36 -15.71
CA HIS A 56 12.98 8.92 -16.58
C HIS A 56 12.72 8.55 -18.04
N LYS A 57 12.83 9.54 -18.92
CA LYS A 57 12.88 9.35 -20.38
C LYS A 57 14.19 9.92 -20.89
N LEU A 58 14.69 9.39 -21.99
CA LEU A 58 15.85 9.96 -22.66
C LEU A 58 15.55 11.40 -23.08
N THR A 59 16.30 12.34 -22.50
CA THR A 59 16.15 13.77 -22.75
C THR A 59 17.45 14.36 -23.26
N PRO A 60 17.44 15.27 -24.24
CA PRO A 60 18.64 16.00 -24.64
C PRO A 60 19.21 16.79 -23.47
N VAL A 61 20.53 16.70 -23.24
CA VAL A 61 21.23 17.37 -22.13
C VAL A 61 22.33 18.24 -22.70
N GLY A 62 22.35 19.52 -22.33
CA GLY A 62 23.38 20.47 -22.77
C GLY A 62 23.32 20.81 -24.27
N SER A 63 24.48 21.18 -24.81
CA SER A 63 24.64 21.55 -26.22
C SER A 63 24.50 20.35 -27.15
N PHE A 64 24.37 20.57 -28.46
CA PHE A 64 24.36 19.48 -29.44
C PHE A 64 25.62 18.58 -29.33
N ALA A 65 26.79 19.17 -29.06
CA ALA A 65 28.01 18.39 -28.84
C ALA A 65 27.91 17.51 -27.58
N ASP A 66 27.32 18.01 -26.49
CA ASP A 66 27.09 17.23 -25.26
C ASP A 66 26.09 16.09 -25.50
N GLN A 67 25.05 16.35 -26.30
CA GLN A 67 24.03 15.36 -26.67
C GLN A 67 24.61 14.23 -27.52
N VAL A 68 25.43 14.56 -28.53
CA VAL A 68 26.14 13.57 -29.34
C VAL A 68 27.13 12.78 -28.48
N LYS A 69 27.82 13.45 -27.54
CA LYS A 69 28.70 12.74 -26.61
C LYS A 69 27.93 11.81 -25.68
N ASN A 70 26.73 12.21 -25.25
CA ASN A 70 25.86 11.36 -24.44
C ASN A 70 25.41 10.12 -25.23
N LEU A 71 25.05 10.28 -26.52
CA LEU A 71 24.75 9.17 -27.42
C LEU A 71 25.95 8.21 -27.59
N GLU A 72 27.15 8.73 -27.79
CA GLU A 72 28.36 7.92 -27.89
C GLU A 72 28.58 7.08 -26.61
N LEU A 73 28.38 7.67 -25.43
CA LEU A 73 28.54 6.96 -24.15
C LEU A 73 27.40 5.97 -23.88
N ILE A 74 26.18 6.26 -24.32
CA ILE A 74 25.06 5.30 -24.34
C ILE A 74 25.46 4.06 -25.14
N LEU A 75 25.93 4.25 -26.38
CA LEU A 75 26.38 3.16 -27.24
C LEU A 75 27.55 2.39 -26.62
N ARG A 76 28.49 3.08 -25.98
CA ARG A 76 29.66 2.46 -25.34
C ARG A 76 29.27 1.52 -24.20
N VAL A 77 28.21 1.84 -23.45
CA VAL A 77 27.70 0.94 -22.40
C VAL A 77 26.90 -0.19 -23.04
N ALA A 78 25.89 0.12 -23.84
CA ALA A 78 24.99 -0.88 -24.40
C ALA A 78 25.72 -1.93 -25.26
N LEU A 79 26.74 -1.53 -26.03
CA LEU A 79 27.55 -2.45 -26.84
C LEU A 79 28.69 -3.15 -26.07
N ALA A 80 28.78 -2.99 -24.74
CA ALA A 80 29.90 -3.52 -23.96
C ALA A 80 29.96 -5.06 -23.94
N ASP A 81 28.83 -5.72 -24.18
CA ASP A 81 28.71 -7.18 -24.32
C ASP A 81 28.54 -7.64 -25.78
N SER A 82 28.68 -6.71 -26.74
CA SER A 82 28.64 -6.92 -28.20
C SER A 82 27.27 -7.22 -28.81
N ASP A 83 26.16 -6.96 -28.12
CA ASP A 83 24.82 -7.00 -28.70
C ASP A 83 24.06 -5.68 -28.45
N LEU A 84 22.96 -5.46 -29.17
CA LEU A 84 21.95 -4.45 -28.82
C LEU A 84 20.58 -5.12 -28.90
N ASP A 85 19.88 -5.13 -27.78
CA ASP A 85 18.55 -5.70 -27.73
C ASP A 85 17.51 -4.81 -28.46
N THR A 86 16.37 -5.38 -28.82
CA THR A 86 15.29 -4.65 -29.50
C THR A 86 14.81 -3.41 -28.76
N LYS A 87 14.76 -3.42 -27.41
CA LYS A 87 14.33 -2.28 -26.59
C LYS A 87 15.39 -1.20 -26.56
N GLU A 88 16.67 -1.56 -26.42
CA GLU A 88 17.78 -0.61 -26.55
C GLU A 88 17.75 0.09 -27.91
N VAL A 89 17.57 -0.65 -29.00
CA VAL A 89 17.49 -0.09 -30.36
C VAL A 89 16.33 0.91 -30.49
N GLU A 90 15.14 0.57 -29.98
CA GLU A 90 13.97 1.45 -30.00
C GLU A 90 14.26 2.77 -29.26
N ILE A 91 14.82 2.67 -28.06
CA ILE A 91 15.13 3.80 -27.19
C ILE A 91 16.21 4.70 -27.82
N ILE A 92 17.29 4.11 -28.34
CA ILE A 92 18.39 4.84 -29.00
C ILE A 92 17.87 5.56 -30.24
N THR A 93 17.05 4.89 -31.06
CA THR A 93 16.49 5.49 -32.30
C THR A 93 15.59 6.69 -31.98
N GLY A 94 14.78 6.60 -30.94
CA GLY A 94 13.98 7.72 -30.44
C GLY A 94 14.84 8.91 -30.01
N PHE A 95 15.96 8.65 -29.32
CA PHE A 95 16.89 9.70 -28.91
C PHE A 95 17.60 10.34 -30.10
N CYS A 96 18.09 9.55 -31.07
CA CYS A 96 18.69 10.06 -32.31
C CYS A 96 17.74 11.01 -33.05
N THR A 97 16.46 10.65 -33.13
CA THR A 97 15.42 11.50 -33.73
C THR A 97 15.27 12.82 -32.98
N ALA A 98 15.28 12.78 -31.64
CA ALA A 98 15.13 13.97 -30.79
C ALA A 98 16.31 14.95 -30.90
N ILE A 99 17.53 14.46 -31.13
CA ILE A 99 18.73 15.30 -31.25
C ILE A 99 19.10 15.62 -32.70
N GLY A 100 18.42 15.04 -33.70
CA GLY A 100 18.66 15.29 -35.11
C GLY A 100 19.84 14.51 -35.71
N ILE A 101 20.11 13.30 -35.20
CA ILE A 101 21.11 12.37 -35.74
C ILE A 101 20.45 11.41 -36.72
N HIS A 102 20.97 11.35 -37.94
CA HIS A 102 20.49 10.44 -38.98
C HIS A 102 21.13 9.04 -38.87
N GLN A 103 20.51 8.04 -39.50
CA GLN A 103 20.96 6.65 -39.43
C GLN A 103 22.44 6.48 -39.85
N GLU A 104 22.88 7.14 -40.93
CA GLU A 104 24.28 7.07 -41.39
C GLU A 104 25.29 7.58 -40.34
N GLN A 105 24.90 8.61 -39.58
CA GLN A 105 25.74 9.17 -38.51
C GLN A 105 25.75 8.24 -37.30
N LEU A 106 24.62 7.61 -36.98
CA LEU A 106 24.51 6.61 -35.93
C LEU A 106 25.36 5.36 -36.25
N ASP A 107 25.30 4.87 -37.49
CA ASP A 107 26.07 3.72 -37.95
C ASP A 107 27.58 3.99 -37.84
N ARG A 108 28.00 5.21 -38.20
CA ARG A 108 29.40 5.63 -38.03
C ARG A 108 29.82 5.67 -36.56
N LEU A 109 29.02 6.29 -35.69
CA LEU A 109 29.27 6.31 -34.25
C LEU A 109 29.37 4.90 -33.67
N ARG A 110 28.49 3.99 -34.09
CA ARG A 110 28.49 2.60 -33.67
C ARG A 110 29.79 1.89 -34.04
N VAL A 111 30.26 2.05 -35.28
CA VAL A 111 31.53 1.47 -35.75
C VAL A 111 32.71 1.98 -34.90
N ASP A 112 32.77 3.29 -34.66
CA ASP A 112 33.84 3.91 -33.87
C ASP A 112 33.83 3.41 -32.42
N VAL A 113 32.65 3.29 -31.81
CA VAL A 113 32.48 2.76 -30.45
C VAL A 113 32.93 1.30 -30.35
N ILE A 114 32.49 0.43 -31.28
CA ILE A 114 32.89 -0.99 -31.29
C ILE A 114 34.40 -1.12 -31.47
N ALA A 115 35.01 -0.31 -32.34
CA ALA A 115 36.45 -0.30 -32.53
C ALA A 115 37.18 0.10 -31.24
N SER A 116 36.66 1.10 -30.51
CA SER A 116 37.24 1.53 -29.22
C SER A 116 37.15 0.46 -28.13
N LEU A 117 36.00 -0.25 -28.04
CA LEU A 117 35.77 -1.32 -27.06
C LEU A 117 36.69 -2.53 -27.28
N LYS A 118 37.08 -2.81 -28.52
CA LYS A 118 38.05 -3.88 -28.83
C LYS A 118 39.48 -3.56 -28.37
N GLN A 119 39.84 -2.29 -28.25
CA GLN A 119 41.19 -1.87 -27.85
C GLN A 119 41.37 -1.78 -26.33
N VAL A 120 40.30 -1.49 -25.60
CA VAL A 120 40.28 -1.35 -24.14
C VAL A 120 39.77 -2.68 -23.57
N GLY A 121 40.65 -3.52 -23.02
CA GLY A 121 40.26 -4.81 -22.45
C GLY A 121 39.19 -4.72 -21.33
N LYS A 122 38.78 -5.86 -20.76
CA LYS A 122 37.67 -5.92 -19.79
C LYS A 122 37.94 -5.09 -18.53
N LEU A 123 36.99 -4.22 -18.17
CA LEU A 123 37.03 -3.45 -16.93
C LEU A 123 36.40 -4.24 -15.79
N CYS A 124 37.09 -4.29 -14.65
CA CYS A 124 36.55 -4.96 -13.46
C CYS A 124 35.37 -4.16 -12.86
N PRO A 125 34.19 -4.76 -12.63
CA PRO A 125 33.03 -4.06 -12.08
C PRO A 125 33.21 -3.67 -10.59
N SER A 126 34.09 -4.36 -9.86
CA SER A 126 34.33 -4.08 -8.45
C SER A 126 35.34 -2.95 -8.21
N CYS A 127 36.46 -2.94 -8.95
CA CYS A 127 37.57 -2.01 -8.71
C CYS A 127 37.89 -1.08 -9.88
N GLY A 128 37.37 -1.37 -11.08
CA GLY A 128 37.61 -0.61 -12.32
C GLY A 128 39.01 -0.77 -12.89
N THR A 129 39.72 -1.87 -12.58
CA THR A 129 41.01 -2.19 -13.21
C THR A 129 40.79 -2.71 -14.62
N GLU A 130 41.60 -2.27 -15.57
CA GLU A 130 41.71 -2.83 -16.91
C GLU A 130 42.37 -4.20 -16.86
N ASN A 131 41.75 -5.17 -17.49
CA ASN A 131 42.23 -6.54 -17.63
C ASN A 131 42.25 -6.90 -19.11
N SER A 132 43.00 -7.93 -19.50
CA SER A 132 42.97 -8.38 -20.88
C SER A 132 41.57 -8.91 -21.23
N ALA A 133 41.22 -8.91 -22.52
CA ALA A 133 39.93 -9.43 -22.98
C ALA A 133 39.69 -10.90 -22.56
N GLU A 134 40.79 -11.65 -22.39
CA GLU A 134 40.82 -13.08 -22.03
C GLU A 134 40.87 -13.33 -20.51
N SER A 135 41.07 -12.29 -19.68
CA SER A 135 41.16 -12.44 -18.22
C SER A 135 39.84 -12.96 -17.63
N LEU A 136 39.91 -14.09 -16.91
CA LEU A 136 38.78 -14.67 -16.17
C LEU A 136 38.59 -14.01 -14.79
N PHE A 137 39.64 -13.44 -14.21
CA PHE A 137 39.60 -12.75 -12.92
C PHE A 137 40.37 -11.43 -12.99
N CYS A 138 39.96 -10.47 -12.17
CA CYS A 138 40.63 -9.19 -12.05
C CYS A 138 42.02 -9.37 -11.44
N ALA A 139 43.04 -8.92 -12.15
CA ALA A 139 44.44 -8.98 -11.72
C ALA A 139 44.71 -8.18 -10.42
N LYS A 140 43.82 -7.26 -10.05
CA LYS A 140 43.98 -6.42 -8.84
C LYS A 140 43.19 -6.92 -7.63
N CYS A 141 41.93 -7.28 -7.80
CA CYS A 141 41.02 -7.57 -6.68
C CYS A 141 40.44 -8.99 -6.69
N GLY A 142 40.78 -9.82 -7.68
CA GLY A 142 40.31 -11.20 -7.78
C GLY A 142 38.83 -11.35 -8.16
N THR A 143 38.12 -10.26 -8.46
CA THR A 143 36.73 -10.31 -8.94
C THR A 143 36.63 -11.10 -10.23
N ASN A 144 35.69 -12.04 -10.31
CA ASN A 144 35.43 -12.82 -11.53
C ASN A 144 34.93 -11.88 -12.66
N LEU A 145 35.58 -11.96 -13.82
CA LEU A 145 35.34 -11.16 -15.03
C LEU A 145 34.73 -11.99 -16.16
N VAL A 146 34.62 -13.30 -15.96
CA VAL A 146 33.85 -14.15 -16.85
C VAL A 146 32.41 -13.70 -16.72
N SER A 147 31.84 -13.31 -17.85
CA SER A 147 30.41 -13.19 -18.01
C SER A 147 29.79 -14.48 -17.51
N SER A 148 29.22 -14.47 -16.30
CA SER A 148 28.06 -15.32 -16.11
C SER A 148 27.08 -14.80 -17.15
N GLU A 149 26.70 -15.64 -18.11
CA GLU A 149 25.56 -15.39 -19.02
C GLU A 149 24.28 -15.04 -18.24
N GLN A 150 24.30 -15.23 -16.93
CA GLN A 150 23.38 -14.64 -15.96
C GLN A 150 23.84 -13.20 -15.67
N GLY A 151 23.43 -12.26 -16.51
CA GLY A 151 23.46 -10.84 -16.13
C GLY A 151 22.61 -10.60 -14.87
N VAL A 152 22.79 -9.44 -14.24
CA VAL A 152 22.08 -9.12 -13.00
C VAL A 152 20.69 -8.61 -13.37
N GLN A 153 19.64 -9.35 -13.02
CA GLN A 153 18.28 -8.83 -13.14
C GLN A 153 18.17 -7.56 -12.28
N VAL A 154 17.79 -6.44 -12.90
CA VAL A 154 17.65 -5.13 -12.25
C VAL A 154 16.22 -4.61 -12.24
N LYS A 155 15.34 -5.23 -13.03
CA LYS A 155 13.91 -4.94 -13.06
C LYS A 155 13.09 -6.21 -12.86
N PHE A 156 11.98 -6.07 -12.14
CA PHE A 156 11.00 -7.14 -12.00
C PHE A 156 10.00 -7.14 -13.15
N GLU A 157 9.56 -8.33 -13.53
CA GLU A 157 8.38 -8.52 -14.35
C GLU A 157 7.13 -8.56 -13.47
N ILE A 158 6.46 -7.43 -13.31
CA ILE A 158 5.22 -7.35 -12.55
C ILE A 158 4.08 -7.99 -13.36
N PRO A 159 3.38 -9.00 -12.83
CA PRO A 159 2.28 -9.65 -13.54
C PRO A 159 1.07 -8.71 -13.69
N GLN A 160 0.42 -8.76 -14.85
CA GLN A 160 -0.80 -7.99 -15.15
C GLN A 160 -2.06 -8.50 -14.44
N SER A 161 -1.99 -9.64 -13.76
CA SER A 161 -3.11 -10.24 -13.04
C SER A 161 -2.64 -10.90 -11.75
N GLY A 162 -3.45 -10.78 -10.70
CA GLY A 162 -3.18 -11.35 -9.38
C GLY A 162 -2.45 -10.37 -8.47
N ILE A 163 -1.80 -10.90 -7.43
CA ILE A 163 -1.12 -10.08 -6.42
C ILE A 163 0.39 -10.29 -6.53
N ALA A 164 1.16 -9.21 -6.49
CA ALA A 164 2.60 -9.27 -6.38
C ALA A 164 3.09 -8.40 -5.24
N ILE A 165 4.00 -8.92 -4.41
CA ILE A 165 4.61 -8.19 -3.30
C ILE A 165 6.11 -8.12 -3.55
N GLU A 166 6.59 -6.90 -3.70
CA GLU A 166 8.01 -6.59 -3.80
C GLU A 166 8.54 -6.18 -2.42
N PHE A 167 9.73 -6.62 -2.03
CA PHE A 167 10.39 -6.15 -0.82
C PHE A 167 11.92 -6.26 -0.90
N ALA A 168 12.60 -5.34 -0.21
CA ALA A 168 14.06 -5.33 -0.15
C ALA A 168 14.58 -6.25 0.97
N GLU A 169 15.82 -6.71 0.81
CA GLU A 169 16.61 -7.31 1.85
C GLU A 169 16.62 -6.47 3.13
N SER A 170 16.48 -7.13 4.28
CA SER A 170 16.30 -6.49 5.57
C SER A 170 16.97 -7.28 6.69
N THR A 171 17.40 -6.57 7.73
CA THR A 171 17.92 -7.14 8.98
C THR A 171 16.82 -7.39 10.02
N ALA A 172 15.55 -7.14 9.68
CA ALA A 172 14.42 -7.39 10.58
C ALA A 172 14.30 -8.89 10.93
N ALA A 173 13.95 -9.20 12.17
CA ALA A 173 13.83 -10.59 12.64
C ALA A 173 12.80 -11.41 11.86
N SER A 174 11.78 -10.77 11.26
CA SER A 174 10.77 -11.43 10.44
C SER A 174 11.21 -11.70 9.00
N PHE A 175 12.34 -11.14 8.56
CA PHE A 175 12.80 -11.25 7.17
C PHE A 175 13.07 -12.69 6.71
N PRO A 176 13.73 -13.58 7.50
CA PRO A 176 13.93 -14.96 7.09
C PRO A 176 12.60 -15.68 6.78
N LYS A 177 11.57 -15.42 7.59
CA LYS A 177 10.25 -15.99 7.37
C LYS A 177 9.57 -15.42 6.12
N ALA A 178 9.69 -14.11 5.89
CA ALA A 178 9.17 -13.47 4.69
C ALA A 178 9.84 -14.03 3.42
N LEU A 179 11.16 -14.25 3.44
CA LEU A 179 11.89 -14.82 2.31
C LEU A 179 11.49 -16.28 2.05
N GLU A 180 11.32 -17.09 3.09
CA GLU A 180 10.80 -18.46 2.99
C GLU A 180 9.42 -18.49 2.30
N LEU A 181 8.49 -17.63 2.76
CA LEU A 181 7.15 -17.52 2.19
C LEU A 181 7.17 -17.04 0.73
N ALA A 182 8.04 -16.08 0.41
CA ALA A 182 8.19 -15.58 -0.95
C ALA A 182 8.76 -16.64 -1.91
N ASN A 183 9.81 -17.37 -1.49
CA ASN A 183 10.43 -18.44 -2.27
C ASN A 183 9.46 -19.60 -2.56
N ALA A 184 8.47 -19.82 -1.69
CA ALA A 184 7.44 -20.83 -1.90
C ALA A 184 6.42 -20.45 -3.00
N THR A 185 6.46 -19.22 -3.52
CA THR A 185 5.53 -18.77 -4.56
C THR A 185 5.96 -19.21 -5.97
N PRO A 186 5.02 -19.52 -6.89
CA PRO A 186 5.35 -20.08 -8.21
C PRO A 186 6.19 -19.18 -9.14
N ARG A 187 6.12 -17.86 -8.97
CA ARG A 187 6.81 -16.87 -9.82
C ARG A 187 7.68 -15.94 -8.98
N PHE A 188 8.43 -16.52 -8.05
CA PHE A 188 9.42 -15.78 -7.27
C PHE A 188 10.52 -15.21 -8.18
N GLN A 189 10.85 -13.94 -8.00
CA GLN A 189 11.96 -13.29 -8.69
C GLN A 189 12.90 -12.62 -7.69
N LYS A 190 14.16 -12.45 -8.09
CA LYS A 190 15.20 -11.76 -7.32
C LYS A 190 15.93 -10.81 -8.25
N CYS A 191 16.06 -9.55 -7.85
CA CYS A 191 16.76 -8.54 -8.63
C CYS A 191 17.68 -7.70 -7.74
N GLN A 192 18.68 -7.02 -8.30
CA GLN A 192 19.45 -5.98 -7.61
C GLN A 192 18.88 -4.61 -7.98
N LYS A 193 18.50 -3.81 -6.98
CA LYS A 193 18.21 -2.38 -7.17
C LYS A 193 19.16 -1.57 -6.29
N GLY A 194 19.98 -0.74 -6.93
CA GLY A 194 21.12 -0.07 -6.31
C GLY A 194 22.11 -1.04 -5.64
N LYS A 195 22.19 -1.01 -4.30
CA LYS A 195 23.08 -1.88 -3.49
C LYS A 195 22.33 -2.97 -2.73
N LYS A 196 21.03 -3.08 -2.94
CA LYS A 196 20.18 -4.00 -2.18
C LYS A 196 19.65 -5.08 -3.10
N THR A 197 19.62 -6.27 -2.56
CA THR A 197 18.83 -7.35 -3.14
C THR A 197 17.35 -7.05 -2.90
N TRP A 198 16.55 -7.16 -3.93
CA TRP A 198 15.09 -7.11 -3.85
C TRP A 198 14.50 -8.45 -4.26
N TYR A 199 13.30 -8.71 -3.78
CA TYR A 199 12.56 -9.93 -4.00
C TYR A 199 11.14 -9.60 -4.45
N LEU A 200 10.59 -10.41 -5.35
CA LEU A 200 9.20 -10.35 -5.77
C LEU A 200 8.55 -11.70 -5.51
N ALA A 201 7.46 -11.71 -4.75
CA ALA A 201 6.58 -12.85 -4.59
C ALA A 201 5.30 -12.63 -5.41
N VAL A 202 4.85 -13.65 -6.14
CA VAL A 202 3.69 -13.55 -7.04
C VAL A 202 2.64 -14.61 -6.67
N PHE A 203 1.42 -14.15 -6.43
CA PHE A 203 0.25 -14.94 -6.09
C PHE A 203 -0.74 -14.90 -7.29
N PRO A 204 -0.61 -15.84 -8.24
CA PRO A 204 -1.34 -15.78 -9.51
C PRO A 204 -2.86 -16.00 -9.36
N GLY A 205 -3.28 -16.67 -8.28
CA GLY A 205 -4.70 -16.91 -8.01
C GLY A 205 -5.49 -15.65 -7.63
N GLY A 206 -4.81 -14.52 -7.37
CA GLY A 206 -5.42 -13.23 -7.04
C GLY A 206 -6.18 -13.19 -5.71
N LYS A 207 -6.31 -14.32 -5.00
CA LYS A 207 -6.93 -14.36 -3.68
C LYS A 207 -6.03 -13.67 -2.68
N LEU A 208 -6.53 -12.61 -2.08
CA LEU A 208 -5.79 -11.85 -1.07
C LEU A 208 -5.35 -12.71 0.12
N THR A 209 -6.16 -13.72 0.48
CA THR A 209 -5.84 -14.67 1.55
C THR A 209 -4.51 -15.36 1.38
N ASP A 210 -4.09 -15.62 0.13
CA ASP A 210 -2.85 -16.33 -0.17
C ASP A 210 -1.62 -15.45 0.14
N ALA A 211 -1.79 -14.13 0.05
CA ALA A 211 -0.75 -13.13 0.31
C ALA A 211 -0.68 -12.66 1.78
N ILE A 212 -1.71 -12.94 2.60
CA ILE A 212 -1.76 -12.51 4.01
C ILE A 212 -0.54 -12.96 4.82
N PRO A 213 -0.10 -14.24 4.77
CA PRO A 213 1.05 -14.68 5.58
C PRO A 213 2.33 -13.90 5.28
N LEU A 214 2.58 -13.61 3.99
CA LEU A 214 3.71 -12.80 3.59
C LEU A 214 3.53 -11.33 4.04
N ALA A 215 2.33 -10.77 3.88
CA ALA A 215 2.04 -9.42 4.33
C ALA A 215 2.22 -9.23 5.85
N GLU A 216 1.86 -10.22 6.66
CA GLU A 216 2.09 -10.21 8.11
C GLU A 216 3.59 -10.21 8.44
N ALA A 217 4.36 -11.09 7.81
CA ALA A 217 5.82 -11.17 7.97
C ALA A 217 6.53 -9.86 7.55
N LEU A 218 5.97 -9.15 6.57
CA LEU A 218 6.50 -7.88 6.05
C LEU A 218 5.98 -6.63 6.77
N SER A 219 5.04 -6.75 7.72
CA SER A 219 4.37 -5.61 8.36
C SER A 219 5.32 -4.55 8.93
N GLY A 220 6.44 -4.97 9.53
CA GLY A 220 7.50 -4.10 10.07
C GLY A 220 8.57 -3.63 9.07
N ILE A 221 8.58 -4.13 7.83
CA ILE A 221 9.66 -3.89 6.85
C ILE A 221 9.32 -2.72 5.92
N ARG A 222 10.03 -1.60 6.01
CA ARG A 222 9.68 -0.36 5.28
C ARG A 222 9.77 -0.43 3.75
N ASN A 223 10.81 -1.09 3.22
CA ASN A 223 11.05 -1.10 1.77
C ASN A 223 10.27 -2.25 1.14
N ARG A 224 9.00 -1.99 0.84
CA ARG A 224 8.09 -2.95 0.22
C ARG A 224 7.05 -2.22 -0.64
N ASN A 225 6.67 -2.85 -1.75
CA ASN A 225 5.63 -2.38 -2.64
C ASN A 225 4.61 -3.50 -2.86
N LEU A 226 3.37 -3.12 -3.17
CA LEU A 226 2.28 -4.05 -3.44
C LEU A 226 1.69 -3.72 -4.80
N TYR A 227 1.49 -4.75 -5.61
CA TYR A 227 0.82 -4.67 -6.89
C TYR A 227 -0.40 -5.57 -6.88
N MET A 228 -1.52 -5.07 -7.39
CA MET A 228 -2.70 -5.87 -7.70
C MET A 228 -3.07 -5.62 -9.15
N ASP A 229 -3.14 -6.69 -9.94
CA ASP A 229 -3.47 -6.66 -11.37
C ASP A 229 -2.61 -5.65 -12.16
N GLY A 230 -1.30 -5.70 -11.93
CA GLY A 230 -0.31 -4.82 -12.57
C GLY A 230 -0.21 -3.41 -11.99
N GLU A 231 -1.17 -2.98 -11.18
CA GLU A 231 -1.19 -1.63 -10.61
C GLU A 231 -0.61 -1.59 -9.19
N GLU A 232 0.24 -0.61 -8.91
CA GLU A 232 0.73 -0.36 -7.56
C GLU A 232 -0.40 0.12 -6.64
N LYS A 233 -0.50 -0.49 -5.45
CA LYS A 233 -1.52 -0.18 -4.45
C LYS A 233 -0.87 0.22 -3.13
N GLN A 234 -1.57 1.08 -2.39
CA GLN A 234 -1.15 1.47 -1.05
C GLN A 234 -1.27 0.28 -0.10
N TRP A 235 -0.15 -0.09 0.54
CA TRP A 235 -0.09 -1.24 1.45
C TRP A 235 -1.20 -1.23 2.50
N ASN A 236 -1.40 -0.07 3.13
CA ASN A 236 -2.36 0.12 4.22
C ASN A 236 -3.82 0.10 3.77
N GLU A 237 -4.09 0.28 2.49
CA GLU A 237 -5.42 0.19 1.91
C GLU A 237 -5.84 -1.29 1.71
N ILE A 238 -4.88 -2.14 1.35
CA ILE A 238 -5.13 -3.56 1.10
C ILE A 238 -4.94 -4.39 2.37
N PHE A 239 -3.82 -4.22 3.06
CA PHE A 239 -3.42 -5.01 4.23
C PHE A 239 -3.57 -4.26 5.55
N GLY A 240 -4.32 -3.15 5.59
CA GLY A 240 -4.56 -2.40 6.82
C GLY A 240 -5.21 -3.22 7.95
N PHE A 241 -5.82 -4.35 7.61
CA PHE A 241 -6.46 -5.27 8.55
C PHE A 241 -5.53 -6.32 9.16
N THR A 242 -4.33 -6.57 8.61
CA THR A 242 -3.53 -7.77 8.96
C THR A 242 -3.16 -7.81 10.44
N TRP A 243 -2.80 -6.67 11.03
CA TRP A 243 -2.54 -6.60 12.47
C TRP A 243 -3.77 -6.99 13.30
N CYS A 244 -4.94 -6.43 12.98
CA CYS A 244 -6.20 -6.73 13.67
C CYS A 244 -6.60 -8.20 13.51
N ALA A 245 -6.42 -8.77 12.30
CA ALA A 245 -6.69 -10.18 12.04
C ALA A 245 -5.73 -11.12 12.80
N SER A 246 -4.45 -10.76 12.91
CA SER A 246 -3.46 -11.49 13.70
C SER A 246 -3.82 -11.48 15.20
N GLN A 247 -4.19 -10.31 15.75
CA GLN A 247 -4.67 -10.21 17.14
C GLN A 247 -5.93 -11.04 17.38
N ARG A 248 -6.86 -11.04 16.42
CA ARG A 248 -8.06 -11.88 16.46
C ARG A 248 -7.72 -13.37 16.50
N ALA A 249 -6.73 -13.81 15.73
CA ALA A 249 -6.32 -15.22 15.66
C ALA A 249 -5.73 -15.72 16.99
N THR A 250 -5.10 -14.84 17.77
CA THR A 250 -4.56 -15.15 19.10
C THR A 250 -5.55 -14.91 20.25
N ALA A 251 -6.72 -14.32 19.97
CA ALA A 251 -7.72 -14.03 20.99
C ALA A 251 -8.41 -15.31 21.48
N TYR A 252 -8.71 -15.38 22.78
CA TYR A 252 -9.41 -16.51 23.39
C TYR A 252 -10.79 -16.76 22.73
N ARG A 253 -11.48 -15.70 22.31
CA ARG A 253 -12.76 -15.76 21.58
C ARG A 253 -12.72 -14.89 20.33
N PRO A 254 -12.26 -15.42 19.18
CA PRO A 254 -12.04 -14.66 17.96
C PRO A 254 -13.29 -13.95 17.39
N VAL A 255 -14.48 -14.52 17.59
CA VAL A 255 -15.73 -13.86 17.17
C VAL A 255 -16.00 -12.65 18.06
N GLU A 256 -15.90 -12.79 19.38
CA GLU A 256 -16.14 -11.69 20.34
C GLU A 256 -15.13 -10.54 20.20
N TYR A 257 -13.90 -10.85 19.78
CA TYR A 257 -12.87 -9.87 19.43
C TYR A 257 -13.35 -8.86 18.39
N CYS A 258 -14.04 -9.32 17.33
CA CYS A 258 -14.59 -8.44 16.30
C CYS A 258 -15.67 -7.49 16.85
N PHE A 259 -16.31 -7.84 17.97
CA PHE A 259 -17.29 -6.99 18.64
C PHE A 259 -16.65 -6.04 19.67
N GLY A 260 -15.32 -6.08 19.85
CA GLY A 260 -14.55 -5.18 20.71
C GLY A 260 -14.44 -5.62 22.17
N LYS A 261 -14.95 -6.81 22.49
CA LYS A 261 -15.14 -7.26 23.88
C LYS A 261 -13.83 -7.36 24.67
N ASP A 262 -12.73 -7.64 23.98
CA ASP A 262 -11.38 -7.66 24.55
C ASP A 262 -10.94 -6.30 25.12
N GLU A 263 -11.51 -5.21 24.62
CA GLU A 263 -11.22 -3.83 25.06
C GLU A 263 -12.28 -3.28 26.03
N ASN A 264 -13.19 -4.13 26.53
CA ASN A 264 -14.38 -3.69 27.26
C ASN A 264 -15.21 -2.65 26.48
N ARG A 265 -15.20 -2.77 25.15
CA ARG A 265 -16.01 -2.00 24.21
C ARG A 265 -16.95 -2.98 23.51
N LEU A 266 -18.15 -2.54 23.18
CA LEU A 266 -19.09 -3.39 22.47
C LEU A 266 -19.67 -2.62 21.30
N ASN A 267 -19.59 -3.17 20.09
CA ASN A 267 -20.23 -2.60 18.91
C ASN A 267 -21.22 -3.59 18.31
N PRO A 268 -22.34 -3.16 17.73
CA PRO A 268 -23.29 -4.07 17.11
C PRO A 268 -22.85 -4.56 15.72
N TRP A 269 -21.89 -3.90 15.09
CA TRP A 269 -21.63 -3.98 13.64
C TRP A 269 -20.82 -5.20 13.18
N GLY A 270 -20.27 -5.98 14.12
CA GLY A 270 -19.41 -7.13 13.82
C GLY A 270 -17.98 -6.75 13.43
N CYS A 271 -17.56 -5.51 13.71
CA CYS A 271 -16.18 -5.08 13.53
C CYS A 271 -15.84 -3.89 14.46
N LYS A 272 -14.87 -4.07 15.37
CA LYS A 272 -14.40 -3.02 16.30
C LYS A 272 -13.81 -1.81 15.58
N GLN A 273 -13.38 -1.99 14.33
CA GLN A 273 -12.89 -0.90 13.50
C GLN A 273 -14.02 -0.03 12.91
N ALA A 274 -15.29 -0.38 13.11
CA ALA A 274 -16.43 0.49 12.80
C ALA A 274 -16.43 1.77 13.66
N ARG A 275 -15.80 1.73 14.86
CA ARG A 275 -15.69 2.87 15.80
C ARG A 275 -17.03 3.51 16.19
N MET A 276 -18.11 2.74 16.10
CA MET A 276 -19.46 3.14 16.45
C MET A 276 -19.95 2.25 17.58
N ASP A 277 -19.36 2.40 18.75
CA ASP A 277 -19.65 1.54 19.90
C ASP A 277 -21.06 1.78 20.43
N TRP A 278 -21.61 0.77 21.10
CA TRP A 278 -22.85 0.83 21.85
C TRP A 278 -22.58 1.39 23.25
N THR A 279 -22.42 2.70 23.33
CA THR A 279 -22.25 3.42 24.61
C THR A 279 -23.23 4.57 24.69
N GLU A 280 -23.57 5.00 25.91
CA GLU A 280 -24.50 6.11 26.16
C GLU A 280 -24.06 7.45 25.53
N TRP A 281 -22.79 7.57 25.16
CA TRP A 281 -22.14 8.78 24.64
C TRP A 281 -21.78 8.65 23.16
N ALA A 282 -22.21 7.60 22.48
CA ALA A 282 -21.82 7.39 21.09
C ALA A 282 -22.57 8.36 20.17
N ASN A 283 -21.83 9.24 19.49
CA ASN A 283 -22.37 10.29 18.62
C ASN A 283 -23.34 9.81 17.53
N TRP A 284 -23.24 8.54 17.12
CA TRP A 284 -24.11 7.99 16.09
C TRP A 284 -25.57 7.85 16.54
N PHE A 285 -25.86 7.86 17.84
CA PHE A 285 -27.23 7.95 18.31
C PHE A 285 -27.88 9.34 18.10
N CYS A 286 -27.07 10.36 17.80
CA CYS A 286 -27.52 11.69 17.38
C CYS A 286 -27.67 11.80 15.85
N TYR A 287 -27.55 10.70 15.10
CA TYR A 287 -27.81 10.70 13.65
C TYR A 287 -29.30 10.49 13.39
N GLY A 288 -30.02 11.59 13.29
CA GLY A 288 -31.47 11.57 13.14
C GLY A 288 -32.10 12.94 13.28
N ARG A 289 -33.40 12.95 13.57
CA ARG A 289 -34.16 14.18 13.80
C ARG A 289 -35.32 13.94 14.76
N TRP A 290 -35.70 14.99 15.48
CA TRP A 290 -36.93 15.00 16.27
C TRP A 290 -38.16 15.19 15.38
N GLU A 291 -39.19 14.39 15.63
CA GLU A 291 -40.50 14.48 15.01
C GLU A 291 -41.58 14.56 16.09
N LYS A 292 -42.73 15.17 15.78
CA LYS A 292 -43.88 15.19 16.69
C LYS A 292 -44.53 13.81 16.69
N ALA A 293 -44.82 13.29 17.89
CA ALA A 293 -45.47 12.00 18.08
C ALA A 293 -46.91 12.20 18.58
N GLY A 294 -47.90 11.76 17.80
CA GLY A 294 -49.32 11.79 18.16
C GLY A 294 -50.05 13.11 17.88
N ILE A 295 -51.37 13.10 18.10
CA ILE A 295 -52.29 14.22 17.83
C ILE A 295 -52.56 15.04 19.11
N ILE A 296 -52.38 14.43 20.29
CA ILE A 296 -52.71 15.01 21.60
C ILE A 296 -51.48 14.94 22.50
N GLY A 297 -50.91 16.11 22.84
CA GLY A 297 -49.75 16.27 23.72
C GLY A 297 -48.42 16.55 22.99
N GLN A 298 -47.51 17.27 23.65
CA GLN A 298 -46.16 17.56 23.14
C GLN A 298 -45.22 16.35 23.28
N LYS A 299 -45.61 15.19 22.75
CA LYS A 299 -44.70 14.05 22.69
C LYS A 299 -43.79 14.20 21.47
N VAL A 300 -42.51 13.95 21.68
CA VAL A 300 -41.47 13.97 20.66
C VAL A 300 -40.95 12.55 20.48
N GLN A 301 -40.71 12.17 19.23
CA GLN A 301 -40.04 10.93 18.88
C GLN A 301 -38.76 11.26 18.12
N TRP A 302 -37.73 10.47 18.35
CA TRP A 302 -36.51 10.53 17.58
C TRP A 302 -36.62 9.57 16.40
N ARG A 303 -36.37 10.06 15.18
CA ARG A 303 -36.23 9.20 13.99
C ARG A 303 -34.76 9.06 13.65
N PHE A 304 -34.27 7.82 13.57
CA PHE A 304 -32.90 7.54 13.16
C PHE A 304 -32.71 7.80 11.66
N ASP A 305 -31.60 8.45 11.30
CA ASP A 305 -31.12 8.56 9.94
C ASP A 305 -30.25 7.34 9.61
N LYS A 306 -30.92 6.26 9.21
CA LYS A 306 -30.26 4.99 8.88
C LYS A 306 -29.31 5.12 7.69
N GLU A 307 -29.58 6.00 6.73
CA GLU A 307 -28.69 6.21 5.58
C GLU A 307 -27.39 6.90 6.00
N ARG A 308 -27.46 7.89 6.91
CA ARG A 308 -26.25 8.48 7.50
C ARG A 308 -25.44 7.46 8.30
N ILE A 309 -26.09 6.64 9.13
CA ILE A 309 -25.42 5.56 9.88
C ILE A 309 -24.72 4.59 8.92
N LYS A 310 -25.41 4.16 7.86
CA LYS A 310 -24.86 3.28 6.82
C LYS A 310 -23.65 3.90 6.12
N HIS A 311 -23.72 5.18 5.78
CA HIS A 311 -22.62 5.92 5.15
C HIS A 311 -21.40 6.00 6.07
N GLU A 312 -21.59 6.32 7.34
CA GLU A 312 -20.53 6.37 8.35
C GLU A 312 -19.84 5.00 8.51
N LEU A 313 -20.63 3.91 8.59
CA LEU A 313 -20.11 2.54 8.65
C LEU A 313 -19.27 2.19 7.42
N ALA A 314 -19.76 2.53 6.22
CA ALA A 314 -19.03 2.27 4.98
C ALA A 314 -17.68 3.02 4.96
N THR A 315 -17.68 4.28 5.41
CA THR A 315 -16.47 5.10 5.52
C THR A 315 -15.47 4.50 6.51
N ASN A 316 -15.91 4.16 7.72
CA ASN A 316 -15.04 3.61 8.77
C ASN A 316 -14.48 2.23 8.41
N LEU A 317 -15.27 1.41 7.70
CA LEU A 317 -14.89 0.04 7.34
C LEU A 317 -14.16 -0.08 6.01
N TYR A 318 -14.09 0.99 5.19
CA TYR A 318 -13.48 0.94 3.85
C TYR A 318 -12.03 0.41 3.87
N ARG A 319 -11.22 0.83 4.85
CA ARG A 319 -9.84 0.36 5.01
C ARG A 319 -9.73 -1.12 5.38
N PHE A 320 -10.81 -1.71 5.90
CA PHE A 320 -10.86 -3.09 6.37
C PHE A 320 -11.72 -3.98 5.46
N ARG A 321 -12.17 -3.47 4.30
CA ARG A 321 -13.05 -4.18 3.35
C ARG A 321 -12.51 -5.52 2.86
N TYR A 322 -11.20 -5.69 2.93
CA TYR A 322 -10.49 -6.90 2.54
C TYR A 322 -10.24 -7.88 3.69
N CYS A 323 -10.63 -7.54 4.92
CA CYS A 323 -10.50 -8.43 6.06
C CYS A 323 -11.36 -9.68 5.83
N PRO A 324 -10.79 -10.90 5.91
CA PRO A 324 -11.54 -12.14 5.69
C PRO A 324 -12.59 -12.42 6.78
N HIS A 325 -12.57 -11.64 7.88
CA HIS A 325 -13.51 -11.77 9.00
C HIS A 325 -14.58 -10.69 9.03
N LEU A 326 -14.51 -9.69 8.13
CA LEU A 326 -15.52 -8.66 8.04
C LEU A 326 -16.74 -9.21 7.30
N ASN A 327 -17.85 -9.39 8.00
CA ASN A 327 -19.14 -9.74 7.40
C ASN A 327 -19.93 -8.46 7.11
N THR A 328 -19.92 -7.97 5.88
CA THR A 328 -20.62 -6.75 5.48
C THR A 328 -22.15 -6.84 5.65
N LYS A 329 -22.71 -8.06 5.61
CA LYS A 329 -24.14 -8.29 5.84
C LYS A 329 -24.53 -8.09 7.31
N MET A 330 -23.57 -8.14 8.23
CA MET A 330 -23.81 -7.93 9.67
C MET A 330 -24.31 -6.52 9.93
N SER A 331 -23.57 -5.50 9.47
CA SER A 331 -23.97 -4.10 9.63
C SER A 331 -25.33 -3.80 9.00
N GLU A 332 -25.63 -4.40 7.85
CA GLU A 332 -26.90 -4.22 7.16
C GLU A 332 -28.08 -4.83 7.93
N SER A 333 -27.90 -6.03 8.47
CA SER A 333 -28.94 -6.70 9.26
C SER A 333 -29.17 -5.98 10.60
N VAL A 334 -28.11 -5.52 11.26
CA VAL A 334 -28.22 -4.68 12.47
C VAL A 334 -29.00 -3.41 12.18
N LEU A 335 -28.69 -2.71 11.10
CA LEU A 335 -29.37 -1.47 10.72
C LEU A 335 -30.85 -1.69 10.39
N ARG A 336 -31.20 -2.84 9.80
CA ARG A 336 -32.59 -3.26 9.57
C ARG A 336 -33.37 -3.40 10.87
N HIS A 337 -32.74 -4.01 11.88
CA HIS A 337 -33.37 -4.28 13.19
C HIS A 337 -33.27 -3.13 14.19
N LEU A 338 -32.43 -2.14 13.94
CA LEU A 338 -32.44 -0.87 14.67
C LEU A 338 -33.84 -0.22 14.52
N PRO A 339 -34.44 0.33 15.59
CA PRO A 339 -35.73 1.00 15.48
C PRO A 339 -35.66 2.18 14.49
N ASP A 340 -36.71 2.39 13.71
CA ASP A 340 -36.82 3.59 12.86
C ASP A 340 -37.08 4.83 13.71
N THR A 341 -37.89 4.68 14.77
CA THR A 341 -38.23 5.74 15.71
C THR A 341 -38.21 5.23 17.15
N VAL A 342 -37.88 6.12 18.08
CA VAL A 342 -37.95 5.86 19.53
C VAL A 342 -38.61 7.02 20.25
N VAL A 343 -39.30 6.73 21.35
CA VAL A 343 -39.99 7.74 22.17
C VAL A 343 -39.41 7.67 23.59
N PRO A 344 -38.35 8.44 23.91
CA PRO A 344 -37.65 8.33 25.21
C PRO A 344 -38.53 8.64 26.42
N SER A 345 -39.66 9.33 26.23
CA SER A 345 -40.61 9.63 27.32
C SER A 345 -41.45 8.42 27.75
N THR A 346 -41.55 7.38 26.93
CA THR A 346 -42.37 6.19 27.21
C THR A 346 -41.60 4.88 27.04
N ASP A 347 -40.51 4.87 26.27
CA ASP A 347 -39.67 3.69 26.10
C ASP A 347 -38.62 3.64 27.22
N ALA A 348 -38.77 2.66 28.11
CA ALA A 348 -37.89 2.48 29.27
C ALA A 348 -36.46 2.08 28.89
N ASN A 349 -36.17 1.78 27.62
CA ASN A 349 -34.84 1.43 27.16
C ASN A 349 -34.07 2.59 26.51
N TRP A 350 -34.70 3.76 26.37
CA TRP A 350 -34.08 4.92 25.74
C TRP A 350 -34.17 6.14 26.65
N GLU A 351 -33.19 7.01 26.54
CA GLU A 351 -33.13 8.29 27.23
C GLU A 351 -32.79 9.40 26.24
N PHE A 352 -33.02 10.64 26.62
CA PHE A 352 -32.56 11.77 25.83
C PHE A 352 -31.03 11.86 25.95
N HIS A 353 -30.34 12.02 24.82
CA HIS A 353 -28.95 12.44 24.85
C HIS A 353 -28.91 13.90 25.31
N GLN A 354 -28.26 14.18 26.44
CA GLN A 354 -28.30 15.50 27.08
C GLN A 354 -27.12 16.36 26.63
N ASN A 355 -27.41 17.60 26.26
CA ASN A 355 -26.44 18.63 25.95
C ASN A 355 -26.76 19.91 26.75
N TYR A 356 -25.72 20.60 27.22
CA TYR A 356 -25.86 21.85 28.00
C TYR A 356 -25.94 23.08 27.10
N GLU A 357 -25.56 22.96 25.83
CA GLU A 357 -25.64 24.02 24.83
C GLU A 357 -26.68 23.69 23.75
N GLU A 358 -27.32 24.72 23.20
CA GLU A 358 -28.21 24.57 22.05
C GLU A 358 -27.37 24.27 20.81
N VAL A 359 -27.61 23.11 20.20
CA VAL A 359 -26.98 22.72 18.93
C VAL A 359 -28.04 22.60 17.84
N PRO A 360 -27.67 22.75 16.55
CA PRO A 360 -28.63 22.66 15.45
C PRO A 360 -29.45 21.37 15.48
N GLY A 361 -30.77 21.51 15.50
CA GLY A 361 -31.72 20.38 15.53
C GLY A 361 -32.02 19.83 16.92
N ALA A 362 -31.41 20.37 17.99
CA ALA A 362 -31.76 20.01 19.35
C ALA A 362 -33.14 20.54 19.75
N ILE A 363 -33.78 19.86 20.70
CA ILE A 363 -35.02 20.31 21.34
C ILE A 363 -34.80 20.56 22.82
N LYS A 364 -35.50 21.56 23.38
CA LYS A 364 -35.46 21.82 24.82
C LYS A 364 -36.34 20.80 25.55
N ILE A 365 -35.76 20.12 26.54
CA ILE A 365 -36.44 19.13 27.37
C ILE A 365 -36.52 19.66 28.80
N VAL A 366 -37.72 19.53 29.40
CA VAL A 366 -37.98 19.84 30.80
C VAL A 366 -38.46 18.56 31.49
N GLN A 367 -37.61 17.94 32.30
CA GLN A 367 -37.94 16.75 33.06
C GLN A 367 -38.18 17.09 34.53
N LYS A 368 -39.28 16.60 35.09
CA LYS A 368 -39.55 16.71 36.53
C LYS A 368 -39.06 15.45 37.21
N GLU A 369 -37.98 15.56 37.96
CA GLU A 369 -37.46 14.48 38.80
C GLU A 369 -38.05 14.60 40.20
N ARG A 370 -38.43 13.46 40.78
CA ARG A 370 -38.87 13.37 42.18
C ARG A 370 -37.84 12.55 42.93
N ASN A 371 -37.13 13.19 43.86
CA ASN A 371 -36.16 12.51 44.71
C ASN A 371 -36.38 12.92 46.17
N ALA A 372 -36.44 11.94 47.07
CA ALA A 372 -36.63 12.13 48.52
C ALA A 372 -37.77 13.10 48.94
N GLY A 373 -38.90 13.09 48.22
CA GLY A 373 -40.06 13.94 48.53
C GLY A 373 -40.02 15.36 47.94
N PHE A 374 -38.93 15.74 47.27
CA PHE A 374 -38.81 17.00 46.55
C PHE A 374 -38.92 16.79 45.04
N SER A 375 -39.57 17.72 44.34
CA SER A 375 -39.64 17.74 42.88
C SER A 375 -38.77 18.86 42.33
N PHE A 376 -37.79 18.51 41.50
CA PHE A 376 -36.94 19.49 40.80
C PHE A 376 -37.19 19.37 39.29
N SER A 377 -37.18 20.51 38.59
CA SER A 377 -37.22 20.55 37.12
C SER A 377 -35.81 20.67 36.59
N ASN A 378 -35.37 19.67 35.82
CA ASN A 378 -34.13 19.72 35.07
C ASN A 378 -34.44 20.18 33.64
N GLU A 379 -33.74 21.21 33.18
CA GLU A 379 -33.86 21.75 31.82
C GLU A 379 -32.56 21.52 31.06
N PHE A 380 -32.63 20.88 29.90
CA PHE A 380 -31.47 20.60 29.05
C PHE A 380 -31.86 20.56 27.57
N TRP A 381 -30.88 20.60 26.68
CA TRP A 381 -31.08 20.40 25.25
C TRP A 381 -30.85 18.94 24.88
N ALA A 382 -31.66 18.41 23.98
CA ALA A 382 -31.51 17.05 23.48
C ALA A 382 -31.35 17.05 21.95
N ASP A 383 -30.21 16.57 21.48
CA ASP A 383 -29.82 16.45 20.07
C ASP A 383 -29.86 15.00 19.56
N GLY A 384 -30.33 14.08 20.38
CA GLY A 384 -30.47 12.67 20.05
C GLY A 384 -31.00 11.85 21.20
N VAL A 385 -30.75 10.54 21.13
CA VAL A 385 -31.13 9.57 22.15
C VAL A 385 -29.92 8.80 22.65
N ARG A 386 -30.05 8.12 23.77
CA ARG A 386 -29.06 7.17 24.27
C ARG A 386 -29.74 5.89 24.77
N PRO A 387 -29.14 4.71 24.54
CA PRO A 387 -29.70 3.47 25.05
C PRO A 387 -29.48 3.35 26.56
N LYS A 388 -30.38 2.66 27.26
CA LYS A 388 -30.22 2.27 28.66
C LYS A 388 -29.76 0.83 28.75
N GLY A 389 -28.50 0.63 29.12
CA GLY A 389 -27.90 -0.70 29.20
C GLY A 389 -27.84 -1.43 27.85
N LEU A 390 -27.80 -2.76 27.90
CA LEU A 390 -27.52 -3.62 26.75
C LEU A 390 -28.74 -4.39 26.22
N GLN A 391 -29.94 -4.20 26.78
CA GLN A 391 -31.12 -4.98 26.40
C GLN A 391 -31.49 -4.78 24.93
N VAL A 392 -31.58 -3.53 24.48
CA VAL A 392 -31.90 -3.22 23.07
C VAL A 392 -30.85 -3.76 22.12
N LEU A 393 -29.56 -3.65 22.51
CA LEU A 393 -28.48 -4.25 21.75
C LEU A 393 -28.64 -5.77 21.62
N ALA A 394 -28.98 -6.45 22.72
CA ALA A 394 -29.24 -7.88 22.73
C ALA A 394 -30.32 -8.25 21.73
N ASP A 395 -31.45 -7.54 21.77
CA ASP A 395 -32.60 -7.82 20.91
C ASP A 395 -32.27 -7.60 19.43
N ILE A 396 -31.51 -6.53 19.12
CA ILE A 396 -31.02 -6.27 17.76
C ILE A 396 -30.06 -7.38 17.29
N LEU A 397 -29.08 -7.76 18.12
CA LEU A 397 -28.09 -8.76 17.78
C LEU A 397 -28.70 -10.15 17.63
N VAL A 398 -29.68 -10.54 18.47
CA VAL A 398 -30.38 -11.83 18.33
C VAL A 398 -31.06 -11.91 16.96
N LYS A 399 -31.81 -10.87 16.57
CA LYS A 399 -32.48 -10.83 15.26
C LYS A 399 -31.47 -10.82 14.10
N ALA A 400 -30.40 -10.04 14.23
CA ALA A 400 -29.38 -9.96 13.20
C ALA A 400 -28.61 -11.29 13.01
N PHE A 401 -28.32 -11.99 14.10
CA PHE A 401 -27.69 -13.31 14.06
C PHE A 401 -28.63 -14.34 13.42
N GLN A 402 -29.92 -14.29 13.75
CA GLN A 402 -30.94 -15.15 13.14
C GLN A 402 -31.05 -14.93 11.62
N ASP A 403 -31.09 -13.67 11.16
CA ASP A 403 -31.11 -13.32 9.73
C ASP A 403 -29.91 -13.91 8.96
N LEU A 404 -28.78 -14.06 9.65
CA LEU A 404 -27.51 -14.54 9.07
C LEU A 404 -27.23 -16.02 9.33
N GLY A 405 -28.15 -16.75 9.98
CA GLY A 405 -27.97 -18.15 10.33
C GLY A 405 -26.85 -18.40 11.37
N MET A 406 -26.53 -17.39 12.20
CA MET A 406 -25.54 -17.48 13.27
C MET A 406 -26.19 -17.93 14.58
N GLU A 407 -25.45 -18.61 15.45
CA GLU A 407 -26.00 -19.09 16.72
C GLU A 407 -26.31 -17.95 17.71
N SER A 408 -27.56 -17.87 18.16
CA SER A 408 -27.98 -16.89 19.18
C SER A 408 -27.32 -17.07 20.54
N SER A 409 -26.75 -18.25 20.82
CA SER A 409 -25.93 -18.54 22.02
C SER A 409 -24.74 -17.57 22.14
N SER A 410 -24.18 -17.15 21.00
CA SER A 410 -23.05 -16.22 20.91
C SER A 410 -23.42 -14.80 21.35
N VAL A 411 -24.68 -14.38 21.20
CA VAL A 411 -25.14 -13.06 21.64
C VAL A 411 -25.12 -12.94 23.16
N ARG A 412 -25.54 -14.00 23.87
CA ARG A 412 -25.45 -14.04 25.34
C ARG A 412 -24.01 -13.96 25.81
N ALA A 413 -23.10 -14.58 25.06
CA ALA A 413 -21.68 -14.51 25.36
C ALA A 413 -21.15 -13.08 25.15
N LEU A 414 -21.58 -12.35 24.12
CA LEU A 414 -21.18 -10.96 23.89
C LEU A 414 -21.61 -9.97 24.98
N ILE A 415 -22.78 -10.21 25.59
CA ILE A 415 -23.44 -9.25 26.48
C ILE A 415 -23.17 -9.55 27.97
N LYS A 416 -22.65 -10.74 28.28
CA LYS A 416 -22.06 -11.07 29.58
C LYS A 416 -20.60 -10.67 29.63
#